data_AF-A0A257JGK5-F1
#
_entry.id   AF-A0A257JGK5-F1
#
_cell.length_a   1.000
_cell.length_b   1.000
_cell.length_c   1.000
_cell.angle_alpha   90.00
_cell.angle_beta   90.00
_cell.angle_gamma   90.00
#
_symmetry.space_group_name_H-M   'P 1'
#
loop_
_entity.id
_entity.type
_entity.pdbx_description
1 polymer ?
#
loop_
_entity_poly.entity_id
_entity_poly.type
_entity_poly.pdbx_seq_one_letter_code
_entity_poly.pdbx_strand_id
1 'polypeptide(L)'
;YVYPGASGLNYVEALGSVGTGVGAGSVALNLGYVPSQNNTGNQDNVYVAVSGEYPLGDTGLTLNGSFGIEDGAFADKKKDWSIGADYELAGFTLGVKYIDTAHTSGNPLGKAGAVFSVSKSF
;
A
#
# COMPACT_ATOMS: atom_id res chain seq x y z
N TYR A 1 -14.93 -5.17 -8.43
CA TYR A 1 -14.54 -6.59 -8.42
C TYR A 1 -15.73 -7.48 -8.69
N VAL A 2 -15.53 -8.56 -9.45
CA VAL A 2 -16.57 -9.57 -9.74
C VAL A 2 -16.05 -10.94 -9.33
N TYR A 3 -16.77 -11.63 -8.46
CA TYR A 3 -16.43 -12.96 -7.98
C TYR A 3 -17.32 -14.01 -8.68
N PRO A 4 -16.77 -14.83 -9.59
CA PRO A 4 -17.54 -15.87 -10.25
C PRO A 4 -18.17 -16.82 -9.22
N GLY A 5 -19.50 -17.00 -9.29
CA GLY A 5 -20.25 -17.85 -8.36
C GLY A 5 -20.67 -17.19 -7.04
N ALA A 6 -20.28 -15.93 -6.79
CA ALA A 6 -20.65 -15.19 -5.59
C ALA A 6 -21.19 -13.79 -5.94
N SER A 7 -22.40 -13.74 -6.52
CA SER A 7 -23.01 -12.49 -6.98
C SER A 7 -23.28 -11.47 -5.87
N GLY A 8 -23.43 -11.93 -4.62
CA GLY A 8 -23.59 -11.09 -3.42
C GLY A 8 -22.28 -10.68 -2.75
N LEU A 9 -21.14 -10.76 -3.46
CA LEU A 9 -19.83 -10.25 -3.00
C LEU A 9 -19.27 -9.14 -3.92
N ASN A 10 -20.01 -8.78 -4.97
CA ASN A 10 -19.54 -7.84 -5.97
C ASN A 10 -19.68 -6.39 -5.47
N TYR A 11 -18.64 -5.58 -5.68
CA TYR A 11 -18.66 -4.15 -5.38
C TYR A 11 -17.83 -3.38 -6.40
N VAL A 12 -18.18 -2.11 -6.61
CA VAL A 12 -17.40 -1.17 -7.42
C VAL A 12 -16.41 -0.43 -6.52
N GLU A 13 -15.18 -0.25 -7.00
CA GLU A 13 -14.14 0.54 -6.34
C GLU A 13 -13.47 1.44 -7.37
N ALA A 14 -13.22 2.69 -7.00
CA ALA A 14 -12.42 3.63 -7.74
C ALA A 14 -11.05 3.75 -7.07
N LEU A 15 -9.99 3.60 -7.85
CA LEU A 15 -8.60 3.73 -7.40
C LEU A 15 -7.93 4.86 -8.17
N GLY A 16 -7.11 5.65 -7.49
CA GLY A 16 -6.35 6.74 -8.10
C GLY A 16 -4.99 6.92 -7.43
N SER A 17 -4.00 7.31 -8.21
CA SER A 17 -2.68 7.67 -7.70
C SER A 17 -2.15 8.88 -8.47
N VAL A 18 -1.55 9.83 -7.76
CA VAL A 18 -0.86 10.97 -8.33
C VAL A 18 0.47 11.14 -7.62
N GLY A 19 1.55 11.25 -8.40
CA GLY A 19 2.90 11.34 -7.87
C GLY A 19 3.72 12.45 -8.51
N THR A 20 4.78 12.84 -7.82
CA THR A 20 5.78 13.81 -8.29
C THR A 20 7.17 13.42 -7.81
N GLY A 21 8.18 13.80 -8.58
CA GLY A 21 9.57 13.76 -8.13
C GLY A 21 9.83 14.81 -7.06
N VAL A 22 10.65 14.47 -6.06
CA VAL A 22 11.14 15.36 -5.00
C VAL A 22 12.64 15.11 -4.82
N GLY A 23 13.46 15.98 -5.40
CA GLY A 23 14.90 15.77 -5.47
C GLY A 23 15.23 14.50 -6.27
N ALA A 24 16.04 13.61 -5.70
CA ALA A 24 16.39 12.33 -6.30
C ALA A 24 15.31 11.25 -6.14
N GLY A 25 14.32 11.48 -5.26
CA GLY A 25 13.25 10.53 -4.97
C GLY A 25 11.92 10.92 -5.59
N SER A 26 10.88 10.19 -5.21
CA SER A 26 9.50 10.48 -5.59
C SER A 26 8.54 10.30 -4.40
N VAL A 27 7.41 10.98 -4.47
CA VAL A 27 6.29 10.82 -3.54
C VAL A 27 4.99 10.68 -4.33
N ALA A 28 4.03 9.92 -3.80
CA ALA A 28 2.71 9.78 -4.39
C ALA A 28 1.61 9.80 -3.34
N LEU A 29 0.47 10.38 -3.70
CA LEU A 29 -0.79 10.27 -2.99
C LEU A 29 -1.64 9.20 -3.68
N ASN A 30 -2.12 8.23 -2.91
CA ASN A 30 -2.92 7.10 -3.36
C ASN A 30 -4.30 7.17 -2.70
N LEU A 31 -5.35 6.90 -3.47
CA LEU A 31 -6.74 6.98 -3.06
C LEU A 31 -7.48 5.72 -3.49
N GLY A 32 -8.28 5.17 -2.59
CA GLY A 32 -9.28 4.15 -2.87
C GLY A 32 -10.64 4.61 -2.35
N TYR A 33 -11.67 4.45 -3.17
CA TYR A 33 -13.04 4.78 -2.78
C TYR A 33 -14.01 3.70 -3.23
N VAL A 34 -14.79 3.20 -2.29
CA VAL A 34 -15.92 2.32 -2.53
C VAL A 34 -17.17 3.07 -2.11
N PRO A 35 -18.10 3.38 -3.04
CA PRO A 35 -19.37 4.00 -2.68
C PRO A 35 -20.20 3.05 -1.80
N SER A 36 -21.17 3.61 -1.07
CA SER A 36 -22.16 2.82 -0.32
C SER A 36 -23.02 1.97 -1.26
N GLN A 37 -23.08 0.66 -1.00
CA GLN A 37 -23.82 -0.33 -1.79
C GLN A 37 -24.29 -1.45 -0.85
N ASN A 38 -25.29 -2.23 -1.27
CA ASN A 38 -25.77 -3.37 -0.48
C ASN A 38 -24.64 -4.31 -0.04
N ASN A 39 -23.65 -4.47 -0.92
CA ASN A 39 -22.55 -5.40 -0.73
C ASN A 39 -21.44 -4.91 0.20
N THR A 40 -21.54 -3.67 0.67
CA THR A 40 -20.60 -3.03 1.60
C THR A 40 -21.30 -2.70 2.92
N GLY A 41 -22.42 -3.38 3.21
CA GLY A 41 -23.23 -3.11 4.39
C GLY A 41 -23.94 -1.75 4.34
N ASN A 42 -24.15 -1.19 3.13
CA ASN A 42 -24.64 0.17 2.92
C ASN A 42 -23.74 1.25 3.55
N GLN A 43 -22.44 0.97 3.65
CA GLN A 43 -21.42 1.92 4.08
C GLN A 43 -20.43 2.13 2.94
N ASP A 44 -19.92 3.35 2.81
CA ASP A 44 -18.79 3.65 1.94
C ASP A 44 -17.46 3.18 2.58
N ASN A 45 -16.40 3.13 1.79
CA ASN A 45 -15.04 2.89 2.28
C ASN A 45 -14.07 3.82 1.59
N VAL A 46 -13.20 4.45 2.38
CA VAL A 46 -12.20 5.41 1.91
C VAL A 46 -10.83 4.94 2.38
N TYR A 47 -9.89 4.85 1.45
CA TYR A 47 -8.48 4.65 1.70
C TYR A 47 -7.68 5.84 1.17
N VAL A 48 -6.78 6.37 1.99
CA VAL A 48 -5.84 7.42 1.60
C VAL A 48 -4.45 7.04 2.07
N ALA A 49 -3.47 7.08 1.19
CA ALA A 49 -2.09 6.78 1.55
C ALA A 49 -1.08 7.71 0.87
N VAL A 50 0.03 7.95 1.56
CA VAL A 50 1.23 8.54 0.95
C VAL A 50 2.27 7.45 0.80
N SER A 51 2.97 7.43 -0.33
CA SER A 51 4.12 6.56 -0.57
C SER A 51 5.28 7.36 -1.10
N GLY A 52 6.49 6.82 -0.97
CA GLY A 52 7.66 7.41 -1.57
C GLY A 52 8.83 6.47 -1.63
N GLU A 53 9.80 6.87 -2.44
CA GLU A 53 11.07 6.18 -2.64
C GLU A 53 12.19 7.20 -2.77
N TYR A 54 13.38 6.82 -2.33
CA TYR A 54 14.53 7.69 -2.35
C TYR A 54 15.81 6.88 -2.60
N PRO A 55 16.49 7.05 -3.75
CA PRO A 55 17.78 6.44 -4.01
C PRO A 55 18.87 7.11 -3.18
N LEU A 56 19.75 6.31 -2.58
CA LEU A 56 20.85 6.77 -1.73
C LEU A 56 22.12 6.96 -2.57
N GLY A 57 22.13 8.04 -3.36
CA GLY A 57 23.24 8.36 -4.27
C GLY A 57 23.57 7.20 -5.21
N ASP A 58 24.85 6.97 -5.46
CA ASP A 58 25.33 5.94 -6.39
C ASP A 58 25.53 4.56 -5.74
N THR A 59 24.97 4.34 -4.55
CA THR A 59 25.17 3.07 -3.81
C THR A 59 24.43 1.89 -4.42
N GLY A 60 23.43 2.15 -5.28
CA GLY A 60 22.48 1.14 -5.75
C GLY A 60 21.38 0.80 -4.74
N LEU A 61 21.33 1.48 -3.58
CA LEU A 61 20.31 1.29 -2.55
C LEU A 61 19.19 2.34 -2.69
N THR A 62 17.95 1.90 -2.64
CA THR A 62 16.74 2.75 -2.66
C THR A 62 15.91 2.46 -1.43
N LEU A 63 15.64 3.48 -0.61
CA LEU A 63 14.67 3.38 0.48
C LEU A 63 13.27 3.56 -0.08
N ASN A 64 12.29 2.84 0.46
CA ASN A 64 10.89 3.02 0.08
C ASN A 64 9.95 2.78 1.26
N GLY A 65 8.76 3.35 1.17
CA GLY A 65 7.75 3.17 2.20
C GLY A 65 6.40 3.77 1.85
N SER A 66 5.42 3.44 2.68
CA SER A 66 4.07 3.95 2.59
C SER A 66 3.44 4.09 3.96
N PHE A 67 2.47 4.98 4.07
CA PHE A 67 1.57 5.07 5.21
C PHE A 67 0.16 5.37 4.71
N GLY A 68 -0.80 4.55 5.12
CA GLY A 68 -2.19 4.62 4.71
C GLY A 68 -3.15 4.66 5.89
N ILE A 69 -4.33 5.24 5.65
CA ILE A 69 -5.48 5.21 6.55
C ILE A 69 -6.69 4.70 5.76
N GLU A 70 -7.40 3.73 6.31
CA GLU A 70 -8.64 3.20 5.77
C GLU A 70 -9.78 3.32 6.80
N ASP A 71 -10.93 3.80 6.35
CA ASP A 71 -12.14 3.92 7.17
C ASP A 71 -13.39 3.64 6.34
N GLY A 72 -14.34 2.89 6.91
CA GLY A 72 -15.60 2.54 6.28
C GLY A 72 -15.93 1.05 6.29
N ALA A 73 -16.51 0.57 5.20
CA ALA A 73 -17.05 -0.79 5.10
C ALA A 73 -16.01 -1.91 5.34
N PHE A 74 -14.71 -1.64 5.15
CA PHE A 74 -13.66 -2.66 5.27
C PHE A 74 -12.74 -2.45 6.48
N ALA A 75 -12.80 -1.29 7.14
CA ALA A 75 -11.94 -0.94 8.27
C ALA A 75 -12.54 0.20 9.11
N ASP A 76 -12.18 0.29 10.40
CA ASP A 76 -12.52 1.44 11.25
C ASP A 76 -11.23 2.19 11.60
N LYS A 77 -10.91 3.27 10.89
CA LYS A 77 -9.69 4.07 11.12
C LYS A 77 -8.40 3.23 11.20
N LYS A 78 -8.32 2.19 10.37
CA LYS A 78 -7.13 1.35 10.25
C LYS A 78 -5.99 2.21 9.71
N LYS A 79 -4.80 2.00 10.25
CA LYS A 79 -3.54 2.47 9.66
C LYS A 79 -2.77 1.27 9.16
N ASP A 80 -2.12 1.43 8.03
CA ASP A 80 -1.13 0.49 7.52
C ASP A 80 0.11 1.24 7.10
N TRP A 81 1.26 0.58 7.22
CA TRP A 81 2.51 1.15 6.79
C TRP A 81 3.49 0.11 6.31
N SER A 82 4.41 0.57 5.46
CA SER A 82 5.55 -0.21 5.05
C SER A 82 6.82 0.62 5.06
N ILE A 83 7.94 -0.03 5.35
CA ILE A 83 9.28 0.52 5.18
C ILE A 83 10.17 -0.58 4.61
N GLY A 84 10.97 -0.23 3.61
CA GLY A 84 11.81 -1.19 2.93
C GLY A 84 13.01 -0.54 2.28
N ALA A 85 13.84 -1.41 1.73
CA ALA A 85 14.99 -1.05 0.93
C ALA A 85 15.15 -2.04 -0.21
N ASP A 86 15.52 -1.52 -1.37
CA ASP A 86 15.85 -2.27 -2.58
C ASP A 86 17.31 -2.03 -2.94
N TYR A 87 18.02 -3.08 -3.36
CA TYR A 87 19.42 -3.02 -3.75
C TYR A 87 19.62 -3.61 -5.15
N GLU A 88 20.21 -2.83 -6.05
CA GLU A 88 20.56 -3.25 -7.39
C GLU A 88 21.89 -4.04 -7.39
N LEU A 89 21.81 -5.32 -7.75
CA LEU A 89 22.95 -6.23 -7.81
C LEU A 89 22.95 -7.01 -9.13
N ALA A 90 23.91 -6.70 -10.00
CA ALA A 90 24.17 -7.44 -11.23
C ALA A 90 22.91 -7.65 -12.13
N GLY A 91 22.06 -6.64 -12.22
CA GLY A 91 20.82 -6.68 -13.00
C GLY A 91 19.66 -7.41 -12.31
N PHE A 92 19.77 -7.66 -11.01
CA PHE A 92 18.67 -8.08 -10.13
C PHE A 92 18.41 -7.01 -9.08
N THR A 93 17.15 -6.87 -8.68
CA THR A 93 16.77 -6.05 -7.52
C THR A 93 16.51 -6.99 -6.33
N LEU A 94 17.25 -6.78 -5.24
CA LEU A 94 17.03 -7.46 -3.96
C LEU A 94 16.26 -6.54 -3.02
N GLY A 95 15.10 -6.98 -2.52
CA GLY A 95 14.24 -6.16 -1.68
C GLY A 95 14.01 -6.77 -0.30
N VAL A 96 13.92 -5.91 0.71
CA VAL A 96 13.40 -6.24 2.03
C VAL A 96 12.37 -5.20 2.46
N LYS A 97 11.24 -5.64 3.02
CA LYS A 97 10.17 -4.75 3.47
C LYS A 97 9.52 -5.24 4.76
N TYR A 98 9.37 -4.34 5.71
CA TYR A 98 8.51 -4.52 6.88
C TYR A 98 7.13 -3.93 6.57
N ILE A 99 6.07 -4.66 6.92
CA ILE A 99 4.67 -4.28 6.70
C ILE A 99 3.88 -4.52 7.99
N ASP A 100 3.05 -3.58 8.38
CA ASP A 100 2.26 -3.69 9.60
C ASP A 100 0.95 -2.89 9.52
N THR A 101 0.01 -3.18 10.42
CA THR A 101 -1.30 -2.55 10.48
C THR A 101 -1.88 -2.49 11.89
N ALA A 102 -2.49 -1.37 12.24
CA ALA A 102 -3.06 -1.12 13.56
C ALA A 102 -4.09 0.01 13.54
N HIS A 103 -4.98 0.10 14.54
CA HIS A 103 -5.77 1.33 14.76
C HIS A 103 -4.91 2.44 15.39
N THR A 104 -4.10 2.04 16.37
CA THR A 104 -3.10 2.85 17.08
C THR A 104 -1.89 1.98 17.38
N SER A 105 -0.73 2.57 17.72
CA SER A 105 0.51 1.81 17.98
C SER A 105 0.41 0.79 19.12
N GLY A 106 -0.64 0.84 19.95
CA GLY A 106 -0.93 -0.15 20.98
C GLY A 106 -2.13 -1.07 20.69
N ASN A 107 -2.73 -0.98 19.51
CA ASN A 107 -3.90 -1.77 19.10
C ASN A 107 -3.68 -2.37 17.70
N PRO A 108 -2.87 -3.44 17.61
CA PRO A 108 -2.53 -4.08 16.34
C PRO A 108 -3.75 -4.81 15.75
N LEU A 109 -3.90 -4.72 14.43
CA LEU A 109 -4.96 -5.41 13.68
C LEU A 109 -4.50 -6.74 13.09
N GLY A 110 -3.19 -6.99 13.11
CA GLY A 110 -2.57 -8.22 12.65
C GLY A 110 -1.15 -8.34 13.18
N LYS A 111 -0.46 -9.41 12.79
CA LYS A 111 0.98 -9.52 13.02
C LYS A 111 1.72 -8.82 11.90
N ALA A 112 2.72 -8.02 12.26
CA ALA A 112 3.65 -7.48 11.29
C ALA A 112 4.37 -8.59 10.50
N GLY A 113 4.73 -8.28 9.26
CA GLY A 113 5.41 -9.19 8.35
C GLY A 113 6.68 -8.57 7.76
N ALA A 114 7.70 -9.40 7.59
CA ALA A 114 8.86 -9.08 6.77
C ALA A 114 8.76 -9.85 5.44
N VAL A 115 8.95 -9.14 4.34
CA VAL A 115 8.93 -9.69 2.98
C VAL A 115 10.32 -9.52 2.37
N PHE A 116 10.84 -10.61 1.82
CA PHE A 116 12.03 -10.61 0.98
C PHE A 116 11.63 -10.83 -0.48
N SER A 117 12.25 -10.10 -1.40
CA SER A 117 12.00 -10.23 -2.83
C SER A 117 13.28 -10.25 -3.64
N VAL A 118 13.24 -10.96 -4.76
CA VAL A 118 14.23 -10.90 -5.84
C VAL A 118 13.45 -10.71 -7.13
N SER A 119 13.79 -9.69 -7.90
CA SER A 119 13.16 -9.41 -9.19
C SER A 119 14.20 -9.12 -10.27
N LYS A 120 13.78 -9.27 -11.53
CA LYS A 120 14.54 -8.92 -12.71
C LYS A 120 13.57 -8.47 -13.80
N SER A 121 13.84 -7.32 -14.39
CA SER A 121 13.10 -6.81 -15.55
C SER A 121 13.85 -7.18 -16.84
N PHE A 122 13.12 -7.53 -17.91
CA PHE A 122 13.64 -7.93 -19.22
C PHE A 122 13.23 -6.96 -20.31
#